data_AF-A0A319ELU3-F1
#
_entry.id   AF-A0A319ELU3-F1
#
_cell.length_a   1.000
_cell.length_b   1.000
_cell.length_c   1.000
_cell.angle_alpha   90.00
_cell.angle_beta   90.00
_cell.angle_gamma   90.00
#
_symmetry.space_group_name_H-M   'P 1'
#
loop_
_entity.id
_entity.type
_entity.pdbx_description
1 polymer ?
#
loop_
_entity_poly.entity_id
_entity_poly.type
_entity_poly.pdbx_seq_one_letter_code
_entity_poly.pdbx_strand_id
1 'polypeptide(L)'
;MKVSAILTVIATTALTVLAAPAADQSANGLMARGDSGCFAFADPDCGVDGTFCQCANGWFYLYNTDEGGCNPPWGIVAKDISGLPGYYC
;
A
#
# COMPACT_ATOMS: atom_id res chain seq x y z
N MET A 1 21.23 -3.48 64.10
CA MET A 1 20.57 -2.91 62.91
C MET A 1 21.71 -2.45 61.99
N LYS A 2 22.21 -3.28 61.06
CA LYS A 2 21.72 -3.49 59.67
C LYS A 2 21.32 -2.17 59.02
N VAL A 3 22.17 -1.64 58.11
CA VAL A 3 21.81 -1.31 56.71
C VAL A 3 23.13 -1.20 55.89
N SER A 4 23.32 -2.12 54.95
CA SER A 4 24.27 -1.99 53.84
C SER A 4 23.67 -1.07 52.77
N ALA A 5 24.45 -0.17 52.19
CA ALA A 5 24.05 0.58 51.00
C ALA A 5 25.07 0.35 49.88
N ILE A 6 24.74 -0.58 48.98
CA ILE A 6 25.46 -0.83 47.73
C ILE A 6 24.89 0.15 46.71
N LEU A 7 25.71 1.09 46.23
CA LEU A 7 25.30 2.09 45.25
C LEU A 7 25.62 1.58 43.83
N THR A 8 24.67 0.87 43.22
CA THR A 8 24.73 0.49 41.80
C THR A 8 24.34 1.66 40.91
N VAL A 9 25.28 2.16 40.11
CA VAL A 9 25.02 3.17 39.06
C VAL A 9 24.72 2.43 37.75
N ILE A 10 23.46 2.43 37.33
CA ILE A 10 23.04 1.98 36.00
C ILE A 10 22.35 3.18 35.36
N ALA A 11 23.06 3.91 34.50
CA ALA A 11 22.48 4.98 33.69
C ALA A 11 22.46 4.53 32.23
N THR A 12 21.25 4.28 31.76
CA THR A 12 20.84 3.75 30.46
C THR A 12 21.18 4.70 29.30
N THR A 13 21.79 4.18 28.24
CA THR A 13 21.93 4.90 26.96
C THR A 13 20.57 5.04 26.29
N ALA A 14 20.05 6.27 26.20
CA ALA A 14 18.83 6.56 25.46
C ALA A 14 19.15 6.60 23.95
N LEU A 15 18.76 5.55 23.22
CA LEU A 15 18.73 5.56 21.76
C LEU A 15 17.51 6.37 21.31
N THR A 16 17.74 7.58 20.80
CA THR A 16 16.70 8.36 20.14
C THR A 16 16.44 7.78 18.75
N VAL A 17 15.41 6.94 18.62
CA VAL A 17 14.84 6.58 17.32
C VAL A 17 14.08 7.80 16.80
N LEU A 18 14.63 8.45 15.76
CA LEU A 18 13.84 9.38 14.95
C LEU A 18 12.88 8.56 14.10
N ALA A 19 11.66 8.35 14.59
CA ALA A 19 10.56 7.92 13.74
C ALA A 19 10.25 9.06 12.77
N ALA A 20 10.69 8.93 11.52
CA ALA A 20 10.22 9.79 10.44
C ALA A 20 8.69 9.59 10.33
N PRO A 21 7.88 10.66 10.24
CA PRO A 21 6.46 10.49 9.97
C PRO A 21 6.33 9.78 8.61
N ALA A 22 5.62 8.65 8.59
CA ALA A 22 5.14 8.10 7.34
C ALA A 22 4.29 9.20 6.69
N ALA A 23 4.63 9.58 5.46
CA ALA A 23 3.86 10.57 4.72
C ALA A 23 2.38 10.13 4.73
N ASP A 24 1.52 11.00 5.25
CA ASP A 24 0.07 10.85 5.22
C ASP A 24 -0.35 10.69 3.77
N GLN A 25 -0.67 9.47 3.36
CA GLN A 25 -1.22 9.21 2.04
C GLN A 25 -2.68 9.66 2.04
N SER A 26 -2.86 10.95 1.77
CA SER A 26 -4.04 11.54 1.15
C SER A 26 -5.35 11.46 1.95
N ALA A 27 -5.50 12.35 2.92
CA ALA A 27 -6.80 12.76 3.45
C ALA A 27 -7.58 13.74 2.54
N ASN A 28 -7.36 13.75 1.20
CA ASN A 28 -7.99 14.71 0.28
C ASN A 28 -9.10 14.13 -0.63
N GLY A 29 -9.55 12.90 -0.41
CA GLY A 29 -10.28 12.16 -1.46
C GLY A 29 -11.63 11.53 -1.12
N LEU A 30 -12.26 11.83 0.02
CA LEU A 30 -13.60 11.30 0.35
C LEU A 30 -14.74 11.96 -0.47
N MET A 31 -14.44 12.45 -1.67
CA MET A 31 -15.47 12.79 -2.64
C MET A 31 -16.22 11.52 -3.02
N ALA A 32 -17.55 11.62 -3.15
CA ALA A 32 -18.39 10.57 -3.71
C ALA A 32 -17.66 9.98 -4.92
N ARG A 33 -17.36 8.67 -4.86
CA ARG A 33 -16.61 7.94 -5.87
C ARG A 33 -17.46 7.89 -7.14
N GLY A 34 -17.52 9.00 -7.87
CA GLY A 34 -18.02 9.05 -9.23
C GLY A 34 -17.26 8.03 -10.08
N ASP A 35 -17.82 7.70 -11.24
CA ASP A 35 -17.27 6.66 -12.10
C ASP A 35 -15.74 6.77 -12.19
N SER A 36 -15.03 5.78 -11.64
CA SER A 36 -13.58 5.85 -11.42
C SER A 36 -12.79 5.89 -12.74
N GLY A 37 -13.48 5.67 -13.87
CA GLY A 37 -12.86 5.53 -15.18
C GLY A 37 -11.94 4.31 -15.25
N CYS A 38 -12.16 3.33 -14.36
CA CYS A 38 -11.38 2.12 -14.25
C CYS A 38 -12.21 0.91 -14.67
N PHE A 39 -11.61 0.06 -15.49
CA PHE A 39 -12.23 -1.14 -16.03
C PHE A 39 -11.40 -2.39 -15.70
N ALA A 40 -12.07 -3.54 -15.66
CA ALA A 40 -11.39 -4.80 -15.45
C ALA A 40 -10.48 -5.12 -16.64
N PHE A 41 -9.26 -5.53 -16.34
CA PHE A 41 -8.21 -5.88 -17.28
C PHE A 41 -7.65 -7.25 -16.91
N ALA A 42 -7.55 -8.15 -17.88
CA ALA A 42 -6.88 -9.43 -17.76
C ALA A 42 -6.24 -9.75 -19.11
N ASP A 43 -5.01 -10.23 -19.09
CA ASP A 43 -4.27 -10.61 -20.29
C ASP A 43 -3.49 -11.92 -20.04
N PRO A 44 -4.18 -13.06 -20.11
CA PRO A 44 -3.55 -14.37 -19.88
C PRO A 44 -2.55 -14.74 -20.98
N ASP A 45 -2.69 -14.18 -22.18
CA ASP A 45 -1.76 -14.43 -23.30
C ASP A 45 -0.39 -13.79 -23.02
N CYS A 46 -0.38 -12.67 -22.28
CA CYS A 46 0.83 -12.03 -21.76
C CYS A 46 1.22 -12.45 -20.33
N GLY A 47 0.59 -13.50 -19.80
CA GLY A 47 0.93 -14.07 -18.50
C GLY A 47 0.46 -13.28 -17.29
N VAL A 48 -0.38 -12.26 -17.49
CA VAL A 48 -0.88 -11.46 -16.37
C VAL A 48 -1.64 -12.35 -15.39
N ASP A 49 -1.17 -12.39 -14.15
CA ASP A 49 -1.67 -13.25 -13.08
C ASP A 49 -3.01 -12.71 -12.53
N GLY A 50 -4.09 -12.93 -13.27
CA GLY A 50 -5.46 -12.66 -12.85
C GLY A 50 -6.06 -11.37 -13.43
N THR A 51 -7.01 -10.80 -12.69
CA THR A 51 -7.76 -9.62 -13.10
C THR A 51 -7.34 -8.41 -12.27
N PHE A 52 -7.02 -7.33 -12.96
CA PHE A 52 -6.66 -6.03 -12.40
C PHE A 52 -7.61 -4.95 -12.90
N CYS A 53 -7.49 -3.75 -12.37
CA CYS A 53 -8.25 -2.59 -12.79
C CYS A 53 -7.35 -1.61 -13.53
N GLN A 54 -7.57 -1.43 -14.83
CA GLN A 54 -6.89 -0.41 -15.61
C GLN A 54 -7.71 0.88 -15.61
N CYS A 55 -7.10 1.99 -15.20
CA CYS A 55 -7.76 3.29 -15.13
C CYS A 55 -7.33 4.21 -16.27
N ALA A 56 -8.08 5.29 -16.50
CA ALA A 56 -7.80 6.27 -17.57
C ALA A 56 -6.40 6.92 -17.51
N ASN A 57 -5.72 6.88 -16.37
CA ASN A 57 -4.33 7.32 -16.22
C ASN A 57 -3.29 6.30 -16.71
N GLY A 58 -3.72 5.13 -17.20
CA GLY A 58 -2.87 4.02 -17.63
C GLY A 58 -2.33 3.15 -16.48
N TRP A 59 -2.69 3.45 -15.23
CA TRP A 59 -2.24 2.68 -14.07
C TRP A 59 -3.15 1.49 -13.82
N PHE A 60 -2.58 0.51 -13.14
CA PHE A 60 -3.23 -0.73 -12.75
C PHE A 60 -3.41 -0.78 -11.24
N TYR A 61 -4.60 -1.17 -10.83
CA TYR A 61 -5.01 -1.30 -9.43
C TYR A 61 -5.52 -2.73 -9.17
N LEU A 62 -5.63 -3.12 -7.90
CA LEU A 62 -6.24 -4.38 -7.54
C LEU A 62 -7.73 -4.36 -7.89
N TYR A 63 -8.20 -5.51 -8.36
CA TYR A 63 -9.62 -5.75 -8.51
C TYR A 63 -10.28 -5.81 -7.13
N ASN A 64 -11.25 -4.92 -6.90
CA ASN A 64 -11.98 -4.87 -5.65
C ASN A 64 -13.04 -5.97 -5.66
N THR A 65 -12.68 -7.13 -5.11
CA THR A 65 -13.60 -8.28 -5.04
C THR A 65 -14.77 -8.01 -4.10
N ASP A 66 -14.57 -7.20 -3.05
CA ASP A 66 -15.60 -6.85 -2.07
C ASP A 66 -16.70 -5.96 -2.68
N GLU A 67 -16.31 -5.03 -3.57
CA GLU A 67 -17.23 -4.16 -4.32
C GLU A 67 -17.57 -4.72 -5.72
N GLY A 68 -17.09 -5.93 -6.04
CA GLY A 68 -17.37 -6.62 -7.31
C GLY A 68 -16.85 -5.91 -8.56
N GLY A 69 -15.78 -5.10 -8.47
CA GLY A 69 -15.33 -4.33 -9.63
C GLY A 69 -14.14 -3.40 -9.43
N CYS A 70 -14.05 -2.44 -10.35
CA CYS A 70 -13.00 -1.43 -10.41
C CYS A 70 -13.48 -0.04 -10.01
N ASN A 71 -14.73 0.06 -9.53
CA ASN A 71 -15.26 1.29 -9.00
C ASN A 71 -15.76 1.07 -7.56
N PRO A 72 -14.99 1.50 -6.55
CA PRO A 72 -13.70 2.18 -6.66
C PRO A 72 -12.50 1.27 -6.95
N PRO A 73 -11.42 1.82 -7.55
CA PRO A 73 -10.14 1.10 -7.65
C PRO A 73 -9.54 0.96 -6.25
N TRP A 74 -8.93 -0.20 -6.01
CA TRP A 74 -8.34 -0.53 -4.72
C TRP A 74 -6.85 -0.78 -4.91
N GLY A 75 -5.97 -0.09 -4.18
CA GLY A 75 -4.52 -0.37 -4.14
C GLY A 75 -3.79 -0.32 -5.50
N ILE A 76 -2.80 0.55 -5.65
CA ILE A 76 -1.99 0.57 -6.87
C ILE A 76 -1.15 -0.72 -6.97
N VAL A 77 -1.17 -1.35 -8.15
CA VAL A 77 -0.35 -2.53 -8.48
C VAL A 77 0.84 -2.10 -9.33
N ALA A 78 0.57 -1.40 -10.44
CA ALA A 78 1.58 -0.96 -11.39
C ALA A 78 1.17 0.33 -12.09
N LYS A 79 2.13 1.04 -12.70
CA LYS A 79 1.85 2.26 -13.50
C LYS A 79 1.75 1.98 -15.00
N ASP A 80 2.00 0.75 -15.39
CA ASP A 80 2.04 0.24 -16.74
C ASP A 80 1.88 -1.29 -16.70
N ILE A 81 1.58 -1.91 -17.85
CA ILE A 81 1.25 -3.34 -17.95
C ILE A 81 2.43 -4.23 -17.56
N SER A 82 3.67 -3.75 -17.78
CA SER A 82 4.87 -4.55 -17.53
C SER A 82 5.18 -4.74 -16.04
N GLY A 83 4.61 -3.90 -15.19
CA GLY A 83 4.67 -4.07 -13.74
C GLY A 83 3.62 -5.03 -13.17
N LEU A 84 2.73 -5.60 -14.00
CA LEU A 84 1.75 -6.57 -13.52
C LEU A 84 2.42 -7.90 -13.16
N PRO A 85 1.96 -8.58 -12.10
CA PRO A 85 2.46 -9.90 -11.76
C PRO A 85 2.20 -10.87 -12.92
N GLY A 86 3.19 -11.71 -13.19
CA GLY A 86 3.15 -12.72 -14.26
C GLY A 86 3.41 -12.20 -15.67
N TYR A 87 3.42 -10.87 -15.88
CA TYR A 87 3.65 -10.29 -17.20
C TYR A 87 4.97 -10.77 -17.83
N TYR A 88 4.89 -11.34 -19.03
CA TYR A 88 6.06 -11.84 -19.78
C TYR A 88 6.13 -11.39 -21.25
N CYS A 89 5.19 -10.56 -21.69
CA CYS A 89 5.30 -9.81 -22.95
C CYS A 89 6.26 -8.60 -22.75
#